data_AF-A0A0K1E262-F1
#
_entry.id   AF-A0A0K1E262-F1
#
_cell.length_a   1.000
_cell.length_b   1.000
_cell.length_c   1.000
_cell.angle_alpha   90.00
_cell.angle_beta   90.00
_cell.angle_gamma   90.00
#
_symmetry.space_group_name_H-M   'P 1'
#
loop_
_entity.id
_entity.type
_entity.pdbx_description
1 polymer ?
#
loop_
_entity_poly.entity_id
_entity_poly.type
_entity_poly.pdbx_seq_one_letter_code
_entity_poly.pdbx_strand_id
1 'polypeptide(L)'
;MLRLLEDGSFLLAAEGGEAKLRIRSVATGDDVLKAKAAGAEALAAKLFLPEAAEAAAKVGIKLINIQDIADPLALVIKELLRRRRPELLTRLFQELLPDAAVRNYSYEEYAGIYDEGIPSTASFSVEAVFAGDAAKYFEDVLELFSAIASKTSDLGMYTSLNSTLDPRWKQRKVVLKLKTDLPK
;
A
#
# COMPACT_ATOMS: atom_id res chain seq x y z
N MET A 1 -9.60 6.64 -5.72
CA MET A 1 -9.43 6.34 -4.27
C MET A 1 -9.27 4.84 -4.13
N LEU A 2 -8.34 4.38 -3.28
CA LEU A 2 -8.12 2.97 -2.97
C LEU A 2 -8.38 2.76 -1.48
N ARG A 3 -9.21 1.77 -1.12
CA ARG A 3 -9.59 1.47 0.27
C ARG A 3 -9.61 -0.04 0.51
N LEU A 4 -9.07 -0.53 1.62
CA LEU A 4 -9.15 -1.92 2.03
C LEU A 4 -10.49 -2.20 2.74
N LEU A 5 -11.15 -3.29 2.35
CA LEU A 5 -12.40 -3.78 2.94
C LEU A 5 -12.13 -4.89 3.95
N GLU A 6 -13.10 -5.17 4.82
CA GLU A 6 -13.00 -6.19 5.87
C GLU A 6 -12.72 -7.60 5.35
N ASP A 7 -13.11 -7.91 4.11
CA ASP A 7 -12.85 -9.20 3.47
C ASP A 7 -11.47 -9.31 2.79
N GLY A 8 -10.63 -8.27 2.93
CA GLY A 8 -9.27 -8.19 2.38
C GLY A 8 -9.19 -7.81 0.92
N SER A 9 -10.32 -7.46 0.30
CA SER A 9 -10.33 -6.83 -1.02
C SER A 9 -10.10 -5.33 -0.90
N PHE A 10 -9.60 -4.70 -1.96
CA PHE A 10 -9.54 -3.26 -2.07
C PHE A 10 -10.64 -2.75 -3.00
N LEU A 11 -11.22 -1.62 -2.65
CA LEU A 11 -12.14 -0.86 -3.47
C LEU A 11 -11.34 0.20 -4.23
N LEU A 12 -11.34 0.13 -5.55
CA LEU A 12 -10.70 1.10 -6.44
C LEU A 12 -11.77 1.90 -7.18
N ALA A 13 -11.79 3.21 -6.97
CA ALA A 13 -12.60 4.10 -7.80
C ALA A 13 -12.02 4.20 -9.22
N ALA A 14 -12.83 3.89 -10.23
CA ALA A 14 -12.54 3.99 -11.65
C ALA A 14 -13.58 4.88 -12.36
N GLU A 15 -13.32 5.27 -13.62
CA GLU A 15 -14.17 6.22 -14.38
C GLU A 15 -15.64 5.77 -14.57
N GLY A 16 -15.95 4.49 -14.32
CA GLY A 16 -17.30 3.93 -14.41
C GLY A 16 -17.93 3.48 -13.09
N GLY A 17 -17.28 3.74 -11.94
CA GLY A 17 -17.76 3.29 -10.62
C GLY A 17 -16.65 2.73 -9.73
N GLU A 18 -17.03 2.06 -8.65
CA GLU A 18 -16.10 1.41 -7.73
C GLU A 18 -15.90 -0.05 -8.13
N ALA A 19 -14.66 -0.45 -8.38
CA ALA A 19 -14.29 -1.82 -8.68
C ALA A 19 -13.65 -2.47 -7.46
N LYS A 20 -14.19 -3.61 -7.04
CA LYS A 20 -13.59 -4.43 -5.99
C LYS A 20 -12.43 -5.23 -6.58
N LEU A 21 -11.28 -5.23 -5.94
CA LEU A 21 -10.07 -5.92 -6.38
C LEU A 21 -9.40 -6.70 -5.26
N ARG A 22 -8.55 -7.66 -5.60
CA ARG A 22 -7.60 -8.25 -4.63
C ARG A 22 -6.17 -7.97 -5.05
N ILE A 23 -5.27 -7.90 -4.07
CA ILE A 23 -3.83 -7.72 -4.30
C ILE A 23 -3.12 -9.03 -3.98
N ARG A 24 -2.16 -9.44 -4.81
CA ARG A 24 -1.30 -10.61 -4.59
C ARG A 24 0.13 -10.30 -5.01
N SER A 25 1.11 -10.95 -4.39
CA SER A 25 2.50 -10.90 -4.88
C SER A 25 2.60 -11.60 -6.24
N VAL A 26 2.23 -12.89 -6.25
CA VAL A 26 2.15 -13.75 -7.43
C VAL A 26 0.75 -14.30 -7.49
N ALA A 27 0.06 -14.07 -8.61
CA ALA A 27 -1.30 -14.53 -8.83
C ALA A 27 -1.32 -15.85 -9.59
N THR A 28 -2.05 -16.82 -9.03
CA THR A 28 -2.36 -18.13 -9.64
C THR A 28 -3.78 -18.15 -10.22
N GLY A 29 -4.13 -19.20 -10.97
CA GLY A 29 -5.51 -19.42 -11.41
C GLY A 29 -6.51 -19.56 -10.27
N ASP A 30 -6.12 -20.17 -9.15
CA ASP A 30 -6.96 -20.31 -7.97
C ASP A 30 -7.23 -18.96 -7.28
N ASP A 31 -6.23 -18.06 -7.25
CA ASP A 31 -6.44 -16.69 -6.75
C ASP A 31 -7.49 -15.93 -7.57
N VAL A 32 -7.51 -16.13 -8.88
CA VAL A 32 -8.52 -15.52 -9.77
C VAL A 32 -9.91 -16.06 -9.46
N LEU A 33 -10.06 -17.37 -9.30
CA LEU A 33 -11.35 -17.99 -8.97
C LEU A 33 -11.84 -17.53 -7.59
N LYS A 34 -10.95 -17.47 -6.60
CA LYS A 34 -11.25 -16.94 -5.26
C LYS A 34 -11.63 -15.46 -5.30
N ALA A 35 -10.94 -14.65 -6.10
CA ALA A 35 -11.27 -13.24 -6.29
C ALA A 35 -12.68 -13.10 -6.86
N LYS A 36 -13.02 -13.87 -7.91
CA LYS A 36 -14.37 -13.87 -8.49
C LYS A 36 -15.43 -14.31 -7.50
N ALA A 37 -15.19 -15.38 -6.75
CA ALA A 37 -16.12 -15.87 -5.73
C ALA A 37 -16.37 -14.85 -4.60
N ALA A 38 -15.37 -14.03 -4.29
CA ALA A 38 -15.48 -12.91 -3.37
C ALA A 38 -16.12 -11.65 -3.98
N GLY A 39 -16.58 -11.70 -5.23
CA GLY A 39 -17.19 -10.58 -5.94
C GLY A 39 -16.20 -9.51 -6.40
N ALA A 40 -14.90 -9.81 -6.45
CA ALA A 40 -13.94 -8.90 -7.06
C ALA A 40 -14.12 -8.89 -8.60
N GLU A 41 -13.88 -7.73 -9.19
CA GLU A 41 -13.88 -7.51 -10.64
C GLU A 41 -12.45 -7.48 -11.19
N ALA A 42 -11.46 -7.26 -10.32
CA ALA A 42 -10.06 -7.21 -10.69
C ALA A 42 -9.13 -7.98 -9.72
N LEU A 43 -8.00 -8.43 -10.23
CA LEU A 43 -6.90 -8.98 -9.45
C LEU A 43 -5.62 -8.21 -9.81
N ALA A 44 -5.05 -7.53 -8.83
CA ALA A 44 -3.80 -6.81 -8.97
C ALA A 44 -2.64 -7.67 -8.45
N ALA A 45 -1.57 -7.79 -9.24
CA ALA A 45 -0.38 -8.51 -8.82
C ALA A 45 0.90 -7.97 -9.44
N LYS A 46 2.04 -8.34 -8.86
CA LYS A 46 3.35 -8.08 -9.45
C LYS A 46 3.65 -9.05 -10.59
N LEU A 47 3.25 -10.31 -10.43
CA LEU A 47 3.42 -11.36 -11.43
C LEU A 47 2.13 -12.17 -11.56
N PHE A 48 1.75 -12.46 -12.81
CA PHE A 48 0.67 -13.39 -13.14
C PHE A 48 1.28 -14.64 -13.73
N LEU A 49 0.97 -15.81 -13.15
CA LEU A 49 1.31 -17.07 -13.79
C LEU A 49 0.41 -17.33 -15.00
N PRO A 50 0.83 -18.12 -15.99
CA PRO A 50 0.04 -18.36 -17.20
C PRO A 50 -1.39 -18.84 -16.91
N GLU A 51 -1.55 -19.72 -15.94
CA GLU A 51 -2.86 -20.23 -15.50
C GLU A 51 -3.77 -19.14 -14.92
N ALA A 52 -3.21 -18.06 -14.37
CA ALA A 52 -3.98 -16.91 -13.89
C ALA A 52 -4.57 -16.12 -15.06
N ALA A 53 -3.81 -15.93 -16.15
CA ALA A 53 -4.30 -15.27 -17.35
C ALA A 53 -5.43 -16.07 -18.01
N GLU A 54 -5.27 -17.40 -18.11
CA GLU A 54 -6.31 -18.27 -18.62
C GLU A 54 -7.59 -18.25 -17.78
N ALA A 55 -7.46 -18.34 -16.45
CA ALA A 55 -8.59 -18.28 -15.54
C ALA A 55 -9.30 -16.93 -15.64
N ALA A 56 -8.55 -15.83 -15.68
CA ALA A 56 -9.08 -14.48 -15.73
C ALA A 56 -9.91 -14.23 -16.99
N ALA A 57 -9.43 -14.70 -18.14
CA ALA A 57 -10.17 -14.65 -19.39
C ALA A 57 -11.49 -15.45 -19.32
N LYS A 58 -11.49 -16.60 -18.64
CA LYS A 58 -12.68 -17.46 -18.51
C LYS A 58 -13.75 -16.86 -17.58
N VAL A 59 -13.36 -16.24 -16.47
CA VAL A 59 -14.30 -15.73 -15.45
C VAL A 59 -14.53 -14.21 -15.50
N GLY A 60 -13.89 -13.54 -16.45
CA GLY A 60 -14.04 -12.10 -16.68
C GLY A 60 -13.47 -11.26 -15.53
N ILE A 61 -12.30 -11.63 -15.00
CA ILE A 61 -11.56 -10.83 -14.01
C ILE A 61 -10.51 -10.01 -14.73
N LYS A 62 -10.45 -8.71 -14.46
CA LYS A 62 -9.41 -7.84 -14.99
C LYS A 62 -8.09 -8.05 -14.24
N LEU A 63 -7.01 -8.35 -14.95
CA LEU A 63 -5.67 -8.40 -14.36
C LEU A 63 -5.04 -7.01 -14.41
N ILE A 64 -4.54 -6.53 -13.28
CA ILE A 64 -3.96 -5.19 -13.14
C ILE A 64 -2.54 -5.33 -12.60
N ASN A 65 -1.58 -4.59 -13.14
CA ASN A 65 -0.26 -4.56 -12.53
C ASN A 65 -0.34 -3.76 -11.23
N ILE A 66 0.15 -4.30 -10.12
CA ILE A 66 0.16 -3.59 -8.83
C ILE A 66 0.90 -2.24 -8.92
N GLN A 67 1.86 -2.11 -9.85
CA GLN A 67 2.57 -0.87 -10.10
C GLN A 67 1.64 0.24 -10.63
N ASP A 68 0.64 -0.10 -11.45
CA ASP A 68 -0.34 0.85 -11.99
C ASP A 68 -1.23 1.44 -10.88
N ILE A 69 -1.38 0.72 -9.76
CA ILE A 69 -2.08 1.18 -8.55
C ILE A 69 -1.15 2.04 -7.69
N ALA A 70 0.12 1.64 -7.56
CA ALA A 70 1.09 2.32 -6.71
C ALA A 70 1.54 3.68 -7.27
N ASP A 71 1.62 3.83 -8.59
CA ASP A 71 2.04 5.07 -9.27
C ASP A 71 1.22 6.31 -8.84
N PRO A 72 -0.12 6.32 -8.96
CA PRO A 72 -0.91 7.48 -8.54
C PRO A 72 -0.85 7.71 -7.02
N LEU A 73 -0.73 6.64 -6.22
CA LEU A 73 -0.58 6.76 -4.76
C LEU A 73 0.75 7.42 -4.39
N ALA A 74 1.85 7.05 -5.06
CA ALA A 74 3.16 7.61 -4.83
C ALA A 74 3.20 9.12 -5.08
N LEU A 75 2.55 9.57 -6.17
CA LEU A 75 2.40 11.00 -6.48
C LEU A 75 1.62 11.75 -5.40
N VAL A 76 0.47 11.21 -4.97
CA VAL A 76 -0.34 11.79 -3.90
C VAL A 76 0.45 11.87 -2.60
N ILE A 77 1.14 10.79 -2.21
CA ILE A 77 1.93 10.75 -0.97
C ILE A 77 3.05 11.80 -1.01
N LYS A 78 3.78 11.89 -2.12
CA LYS A 78 4.84 12.90 -2.31
C LYS A 78 4.28 14.32 -2.15
N GLU A 79 3.15 14.61 -2.79
CA GLU A 79 2.56 15.94 -2.73
C GLU A 79 2.04 16.28 -1.33
N LEU A 80 1.39 15.33 -0.65
CA LEU A 80 0.93 15.52 0.74
C LEU A 80 2.10 15.76 1.70
N LEU A 81 3.21 15.05 1.52
CA LEU A 81 4.45 15.29 2.28
C LEU A 81 5.03 16.68 2.01
N ARG A 82 5.15 17.08 0.74
CA ARG A 82 5.65 18.41 0.35
C ARG A 82 4.78 19.54 0.88
N ARG A 83 3.46 19.33 0.95
CA ARG A 83 2.49 20.28 1.49
C ARG A 83 2.32 20.21 3.00
N ARG A 84 3.09 19.37 3.70
CA ARG A 84 3.03 19.21 5.16
C ARG A 84 1.61 18.88 5.64
N ARG A 85 0.98 17.88 5.02
CA ARG A 85 -0.38 17.42 5.33
C ARG A 85 -0.39 16.04 6.02
N PRO A 86 0.22 15.88 7.21
CA PRO A 86 0.32 14.59 7.89
C PRO A 86 -1.05 13.98 8.20
N GLU A 87 -2.07 14.78 8.47
CA GLU A 87 -3.43 14.32 8.75
C GLU A 87 -4.07 13.61 7.54
N LEU A 88 -3.76 14.07 6.33
CA LEU A 88 -4.24 13.43 5.09
C LEU A 88 -3.44 12.16 4.78
N LEU A 89 -2.14 12.14 5.09
CA LEU A 89 -1.32 10.92 5.00
C LEU A 89 -1.83 9.84 5.96
N THR A 90 -2.11 10.20 7.22
CA THR A 90 -2.71 9.28 8.20
C THR A 90 -4.03 8.73 7.68
N ARG A 91 -4.95 9.58 7.19
CA ARG A 91 -6.23 9.12 6.61
C ARG A 91 -6.03 8.20 5.42
N LEU A 92 -5.11 8.53 4.50
CA LEU A 92 -4.78 7.67 3.37
C LEU A 92 -4.36 6.27 3.82
N PHE A 93 -3.39 6.18 4.74
CA PHE A 93 -2.93 4.88 5.23
C PHE A 93 -3.93 4.18 6.16
N GLN A 94 -4.83 4.90 6.80
CA GLN A 94 -5.96 4.29 7.51
C GLN A 94 -6.87 3.53 6.55
N GLU A 95 -7.17 4.11 5.39
CA GLU A 95 -7.98 3.45 4.36
C GLU A 95 -7.24 2.29 3.69
N LEU A 96 -5.91 2.30 3.63
CA LEU A 96 -5.11 1.23 3.00
C LEU A 96 -4.81 0.04 3.93
N LEU A 97 -5.10 0.14 5.22
CA LEU A 97 -4.79 -0.87 6.23
C LEU A 97 -6.08 -1.47 6.84
N PRO A 98 -6.05 -2.72 7.33
CA PRO A 98 -7.25 -3.35 7.90
C PRO A 98 -7.48 -2.88 9.33
N ASP A 99 -8.74 -2.68 9.75
CA ASP A 99 -9.07 -2.14 11.09
C ASP A 99 -8.62 -3.06 12.23
N ALA A 100 -8.48 -4.35 11.94
CA ALA A 100 -7.94 -5.33 12.85
C ALA A 100 -6.41 -5.22 13.09
N ALA A 101 -5.67 -4.47 12.26
CA ALA A 101 -4.24 -4.24 12.48
C ALA A 101 -4.01 -3.05 13.43
N VAL A 102 -3.05 -3.19 14.33
CA VAL A 102 -2.58 -2.05 15.14
C VAL A 102 -1.72 -1.15 14.26
N ARG A 103 -2.02 0.16 14.25
CA ARG A 103 -1.39 1.14 13.35
C ARG A 103 -0.75 2.25 14.16
N ASN A 104 0.51 2.53 13.88
CA ASN A 104 1.23 3.68 14.45
C ASN A 104 1.70 4.58 13.30
N TYR A 105 1.56 5.89 13.50
CA TYR A 105 1.95 6.90 12.52
C TYR A 105 2.88 7.90 13.18
N SER A 106 3.97 8.26 12.50
CA SER A 106 4.84 9.36 12.92
C SER A 106 5.08 10.32 11.77
N TYR A 107 5.20 11.60 12.12
CA TYR A 107 5.57 12.67 11.20
C TYR A 107 6.66 13.51 11.83
N GLU A 108 7.74 13.74 11.09
CA GLU A 108 8.92 14.45 11.56
C GLU A 108 9.37 15.44 10.47
N GLU A 109 9.64 16.68 10.89
CA GLU A 109 10.25 17.70 10.05
C GLU A 109 11.69 17.93 10.54
N TYR A 110 12.64 17.99 9.61
CA TYR A 110 14.05 18.22 9.94
C TYR A 110 14.54 19.50 9.25
N ALA A 111 15.20 20.35 10.03
CA ALA A 111 16.01 21.44 9.54
C ALA A 111 17.48 21.00 9.50
N GLY A 112 18.17 21.32 8.41
CA GLY A 112 19.62 21.19 8.33
C GLY A 112 20.32 22.21 9.24
N ILE A 113 21.58 21.94 9.56
CA ILE A 113 22.42 22.80 10.41
C ILE A 113 22.50 24.25 9.87
N TYR A 114 22.40 24.40 8.55
CA TYR A 114 22.48 25.69 7.85
C TYR A 114 21.11 26.30 7.52
N ASP A 115 19.99 25.64 7.87
CA ASP A 115 18.66 26.06 7.45
C ASP A 115 17.99 27.03 8.43
N GLU A 116 18.73 27.59 9.40
CA GLU A 116 18.23 28.57 10.39
C GLU A 116 16.96 28.12 11.15
N GLY A 117 16.77 26.81 11.31
CA GLY A 117 15.59 26.22 11.94
C GLY A 117 14.38 26.08 11.00
N ILE A 118 14.49 26.46 9.73
CA ILE A 118 13.48 26.22 8.70
C ILE A 118 13.58 24.76 8.24
N PRO A 119 12.50 23.97 8.35
CA PRO A 119 12.52 22.59 7.90
C PRO A 119 12.76 22.49 6.39
N SER A 120 13.77 21.71 6.01
CA SER A 120 14.13 21.42 4.62
C SER A 120 13.69 20.03 4.19
N THR A 121 13.34 19.14 5.13
CA THR A 121 12.84 17.80 4.81
C THR A 121 11.68 17.41 5.72
N ALA A 122 10.74 16.63 5.18
CA ALA A 122 9.65 16.03 5.92
C ALA A 122 9.70 14.50 5.77
N SER A 123 9.38 13.80 6.84
CA SER A 123 9.27 12.34 6.87
C SER A 123 7.96 11.90 7.48
N PHE A 124 7.38 10.86 6.91
CA PHE A 124 6.23 10.15 7.44
C PHE A 124 6.57 8.68 7.58
N SER A 125 6.18 8.06 8.69
CA SER A 125 6.27 6.62 8.88
C SER A 125 4.93 6.05 9.26
N VAL A 126 4.61 4.90 8.66
CA VAL A 126 3.50 4.04 9.06
C VAL A 126 4.04 2.70 9.49
N GLU A 127 3.60 2.27 10.65
CA GLU A 127 3.85 0.95 11.20
C GLU A 127 2.52 0.23 11.35
N ALA A 128 2.44 -1.00 10.85
CA ALA A 128 1.27 -1.86 10.98
C ALA A 128 1.67 -3.23 11.56
N VAL A 129 0.96 -3.66 12.60
CA VAL A 129 1.16 -4.95 13.27
C VAL A 129 -0.07 -5.83 13.03
N PHE A 130 0.19 -7.02 12.51
CA PHE A 130 -0.78 -8.02 12.11
C PHE A 130 -0.69 -9.22 13.05
N ALA A 131 -1.78 -9.49 13.77
CA ALA A 131 -1.94 -10.60 14.70
C ALA A 131 -3.33 -11.23 14.51
N GLY A 132 -3.50 -12.49 14.93
CA GLY A 132 -4.79 -13.19 14.84
C GLY A 132 -5.36 -13.15 13.42
N ASP A 133 -6.61 -12.72 13.28
CA ASP A 133 -7.31 -12.64 11.98
C ASP A 133 -6.69 -11.64 11.01
N ALA A 134 -5.96 -10.63 11.50
CA ALA A 134 -5.28 -9.67 10.64
C ALA A 134 -4.10 -10.28 9.88
N ALA A 135 -3.54 -11.41 10.36
CA ALA A 135 -2.36 -12.04 9.76
C ALA A 135 -2.56 -12.40 8.28
N LYS A 136 -3.80 -12.69 7.86
CA LYS A 136 -4.13 -13.03 6.47
C LYS A 136 -3.95 -11.88 5.48
N TYR A 137 -3.94 -10.62 5.95
CA TYR A 137 -3.75 -9.44 5.10
C TYR A 137 -2.28 -9.03 4.96
N PHE A 138 -1.38 -9.64 5.74
CA PHE A 138 0.00 -9.18 5.85
C PHE A 138 0.71 -9.15 4.49
N GLU A 139 0.63 -10.24 3.72
CA GLU A 139 1.33 -10.34 2.43
C GLU A 139 0.78 -9.33 1.42
N ASP A 140 -0.54 -9.19 1.36
CA ASP A 140 -1.20 -8.25 0.43
C ASP A 140 -0.79 -6.79 0.74
N VAL A 141 -0.73 -6.42 2.03
CA VAL A 141 -0.27 -5.09 2.46
C VAL A 141 1.22 -4.91 2.23
N LEU A 142 2.05 -5.93 2.53
CA LEU A 142 3.49 -5.85 2.31
C LEU A 142 3.81 -5.60 0.83
N GLU A 143 3.10 -6.26 -0.08
CA GLU A 143 3.25 -6.05 -1.52
C GLU A 143 2.81 -4.66 -1.96
N LEU A 144 1.67 -4.17 -1.46
CA LEU A 144 1.23 -2.80 -1.73
C LEU A 144 2.27 -1.78 -1.23
N PHE A 145 2.79 -1.96 -0.01
CA PHE A 145 3.82 -1.08 0.56
C PHE A 145 5.12 -1.16 -0.21
N SER A 146 5.51 -2.33 -0.70
CA SER A 146 6.68 -2.52 -1.54
C SER A 146 6.54 -1.78 -2.88
N ALA A 147 5.36 -1.85 -3.50
CA ALA A 147 5.08 -1.11 -4.73
C ALA A 147 5.09 0.41 -4.50
N ILE A 148 4.45 0.89 -3.42
CA ILE A 148 4.47 2.31 -3.03
C ILE A 148 5.92 2.78 -2.76
N ALA A 149 6.71 2.01 -2.01
CA ALA A 149 8.10 2.34 -1.71
C ALA A 149 8.95 2.43 -2.98
N SER A 150 8.79 1.50 -3.92
CA SER A 150 9.47 1.55 -5.21
C SER A 150 9.11 2.82 -5.98
N LYS A 151 7.82 3.11 -6.15
CA LYS A 151 7.37 4.25 -6.96
C LYS A 151 7.69 5.59 -6.33
N THR A 152 7.62 5.70 -5.00
CA THR A 152 8.06 6.92 -4.31
C THR A 152 9.57 7.11 -4.41
N SER A 153 10.36 6.03 -4.40
CA SER A 153 11.81 6.09 -4.68
C SER A 153 12.11 6.59 -6.09
N ASP A 154 11.37 6.11 -7.10
CA ASP A 154 11.50 6.58 -8.49
C ASP A 154 11.22 8.08 -8.63
N LEU A 155 10.37 8.63 -7.74
CA LEU A 155 10.09 10.07 -7.65
C LEU A 155 11.15 10.86 -6.86
N GLY A 156 12.28 10.25 -6.49
CA GLY A 156 13.38 10.90 -5.77
C GLY A 156 13.13 11.07 -4.27
N MET A 157 12.21 10.31 -3.68
CA MET A 157 12.03 10.27 -2.23
C MET A 157 12.97 9.26 -1.59
N TYR A 158 13.41 9.51 -0.36
CA TYR A 158 14.01 8.46 0.47
C TYR A 158 12.92 7.54 0.99
N THR A 159 13.14 6.23 0.88
CA THR A 159 12.19 5.21 1.32
C THR A 159 12.91 4.13 2.13
N SER A 160 12.22 3.59 3.12
CA SER A 160 12.66 2.42 3.87
C SER A 160 11.46 1.55 4.18
N LEU A 161 11.55 0.26 3.87
CA LEU A 161 10.53 -0.72 4.17
C LEU A 161 11.17 -1.85 4.97
N ASN A 162 10.70 -2.07 6.19
CA ASN A 162 11.17 -3.13 7.07
C ASN A 162 10.01 -4.04 7.44
N SER A 163 10.21 -5.34 7.36
CA SER A 163 9.26 -6.33 7.88
C SER A 163 9.92 -7.21 8.92
N THR A 164 9.18 -7.56 9.97
CA THR A 164 9.66 -8.39 11.07
C THR A 164 8.59 -9.40 11.49
N LEU A 165 9.03 -10.56 11.96
CA LEU A 165 8.21 -11.59 12.57
C LEU A 165 8.60 -11.68 14.04
N ASP A 166 7.65 -11.49 14.94
CA ASP A 166 7.80 -11.82 16.35
C ASP A 166 7.21 -13.22 16.61
N PRO A 167 8.04 -14.26 16.74
CA PRO A 167 7.57 -15.63 16.95
C PRO A 167 6.96 -15.84 18.34
N ARG A 168 7.27 -15.01 19.34
CA ARG A 168 6.73 -15.13 20.70
C ARG A 168 5.26 -14.75 20.73
N TRP A 169 4.89 -13.72 19.97
CA TRP A 169 3.52 -13.20 19.93
C TRP A 169 2.76 -13.60 18.65
N LYS A 170 3.41 -14.34 17.74
CA LYS A 170 2.90 -14.67 16.39
C LYS A 170 2.45 -13.41 15.65
N GLN A 171 3.20 -12.33 15.81
CA GLN A 171 2.90 -11.03 15.20
C GLN A 171 3.81 -10.78 14.02
N ARG A 172 3.26 -10.20 12.96
CA ARG A 172 4.04 -9.72 11.83
C ARG A 172 3.90 -8.21 11.77
N LYS A 173 5.02 -7.52 11.61
CA LYS A 173 5.07 -6.06 11.58
C LYS A 173 5.68 -5.60 10.27
N VAL A 174 5.11 -4.56 9.69
CA VAL A 174 5.67 -3.84 8.55
C VAL A 174 5.80 -2.36 8.92
N VAL A 175 6.93 -1.75 8.57
CA VAL A 175 7.19 -0.33 8.75
C VAL A 175 7.62 0.26 7.42
N LEU A 176 6.83 1.19 6.90
CA LEU A 176 7.16 2.00 5.74
C LEU A 176 7.52 3.41 6.24
N LYS A 177 8.71 3.88 5.87
CA LYS A 177 9.18 5.25 6.10
C LYS A 177 9.42 5.92 4.77
N LEU A 178 8.89 7.12 4.62
CA LEU A 178 8.98 7.96 3.44
C LEU A 178 9.53 9.33 3.85
N LYS A 179 10.45 9.88 3.07
CA LYS A 179 11.04 11.20 3.31
C LYS A 179 11.26 11.94 2.00
N THR A 180 10.96 13.24 1.99
CA THR A 180 11.17 14.10 0.82
C THR A 180 11.66 15.48 1.23
N ASP A 181 12.35 16.14 0.30
CA ASP A 181 12.76 17.53 0.45
C ASP A 181 11.56 18.46 0.28
N LEU A 182 11.50 19.45 1.14
CA LEU A 182 10.48 20.49 1.11
C LEU A 182 10.85 21.57 0.10
N PRO A 183 9.86 22.15 -0.61
CA PRO A 183 10.12 23.34 -1.41
C PRO A 183 10.64 24.48 -0.51
N LYS A 184 11.63 25.22 -1.02
CA LYS A 184 12.14 26.45 -0.41
C LYS A 184 11.11 27.58 -0.49
#